data_AF-A0A7J4S4Y5-F1
#
_entry.id   AF-A0A7J4S4Y5-F1
#
_cell.length_a   1.000
_cell.length_b   1.000
_cell.length_c   1.000
_cell.angle_alpha   90.00
_cell.angle_beta   90.00
_cell.angle_gamma   90.00
#
_symmetry.space_group_name_H-M   'P 1'
#
loop_
_entity.id
_entity.type
_entity.pdbx_description
1 polymer ?
#
loop_
_entity_poly.entity_id
_entity_poly.type
_entity_poly.pdbx_seq_one_letter_code
_entity_poly.pdbx_strand_id
1 'polypeptide(L)' 'MKPESVHLLTEYVLNLSMSARADNDITPLYETYLSDARLSEFEREELMWVYMSLQLTPAVASEGE' A
#
# COMPACT_ATOMS: atom_id res chain seq x y z
N MET A 1 -5.54 -12.25 26.58
CA MET A 1 -5.74 -11.28 25.49
C MET A 1 -5.19 -11.91 24.23
N LYS A 2 -6.03 -12.16 23.21
CA LYS A 2 -5.49 -12.53 21.89
C LYS A 2 -4.82 -11.26 21.35
N PRO A 3 -3.61 -11.34 20.76
CA PRO A 3 -3.03 -10.20 20.09
C PRO A 3 -4.05 -9.72 19.06
N GLU A 4 -4.39 -8.43 19.09
CA GLU A 4 -5.19 -7.81 18.04
C GLU A 4 -4.43 -8.05 16.75
N SER A 5 -4.94 -8.99 15.94
CA SER A 5 -4.39 -9.26 14.63
C SER A 5 -4.46 -7.94 13.87
N VAL A 6 -3.31 -7.38 13.51
CA VAL A 6 -3.26 -6.21 12.65
C VAL A 6 -4.11 -6.53 11.43
N HIS A 7 -5.03 -5.63 11.10
CA HIS A 7 -5.95 -5.83 9.99
C HIS A 7 -5.11 -5.97 8.72
N LEU A 8 -5.34 -7.03 7.93
CA LEU A 8 -4.49 -7.38 6.78
C LEU A 8 -4.30 -6.20 5.81
N LEU A 9 -5.38 -5.46 5.54
CA LEU A 9 -5.34 -4.24 4.75
C LEU A 9 -4.36 -3.20 5.31
N THR A 10 -4.29 -3.02 6.63
CA THR A 10 -3.37 -2.08 7.27
C THR A 10 -1.91 -2.45 6.99
N GLU A 11 -1.56 -3.74 7.04
CA GLU A 11 -0.21 -4.20 6.71
C GLU A 11 0.14 -3.89 5.24
N TYR A 12 -0.81 -4.13 4.33
CA TYR A 12 -0.62 -3.90 2.89
C TYR A 12 -0.45 -2.43 2.56
N VAL A 13 -1.30 -1.57 3.12
CA VAL A 13 -1.22 -0.11 2.95
C VAL A 13 0.08 0.45 3.50
N LEU A 14 0.52 0.00 4.69
CA LEU A 14 1.79 0.40 5.27
C LEU A 14 2.97 0.01 4.38
N ASN A 15 3.00 -1.25 3.90
CA ASN A 15 4.13 -1.71 3.10
C ASN A 15 4.18 -1.05 1.71
N LEU A 16 3.02 -0.83 1.07
CA LEU A 16 2.94 -0.05 -0.17
C LEU A 16 3.46 1.38 0.04
N SER A 17 3.03 2.04 1.12
CA SER A 17 3.43 3.42 1.42
C SER A 17 4.93 3.55 1.67
N MET A 18 5.53 2.59 2.40
CA MET A 18 6.98 2.56 2.62
C MET A 18 7.75 2.27 1.34
N SER A 19 7.26 1.33 0.52
CA SER A 19 7.90 0.97 -0.75
C SER A 19 7.85 2.10 -1.76
N ALA A 20 6.74 2.83 -1.83
CA ALA A 20 6.58 4.00 -2.69
C ALA A 20 7.58 5.11 -2.34
N ARG A 21 7.82 5.34 -1.05
CA ARG A 21 8.81 6.32 -0.58
C ARG A 21 10.26 5.93 -0.86
N ALA A 22 10.53 4.65 -1.11
CA ALA A 22 11.87 4.17 -1.44
C ALA A 22 12.15 4.24 -2.95
N ASP A 23 11.34 4.99 -3.72
CA ASP A 23 11.38 5.10 -5.18
C ASP A 23 11.33 3.75 -5.92
N ASN A 24 10.69 2.75 -5.31
CA ASN A 24 10.45 1.47 -5.95
C ASN A 24 9.17 1.52 -6.80
N ASP A 25 9.18 0.81 -7.94
CA ASP A 25 7.93 0.47 -8.61
C ASP A 25 7.09 -0.43 -7.68
N ILE A 26 6.00 0.12 -7.18
CA ILE A 26 5.09 -0.57 -6.25
C ILE A 26 4.06 -1.45 -6.96
N THR A 27 4.01 -1.44 -8.29
CA THR A 27 3.01 -2.20 -9.08
C THR A 27 3.04 -3.71 -8.78
N PRO A 28 4.20 -4.39 -8.78
CA PRO A 28 4.24 -5.83 -8.49
C PRO A 28 3.78 -6.17 -7.07
N LEU A 29 4.06 -5.27 -6.13
CA LEU A 29 3.66 -5.42 -4.74
C LEU A 29 2.13 -5.25 -4.58
N TYR A 30 1.56 -4.24 -5.24
CA TYR A 30 0.13 -4.03 -5.30
C TYR A 30 -0.60 -5.24 -5.92
N GLU A 31 -0.14 -5.76 -7.04
CA GLU A 31 -0.75 -6.93 -7.71
C GLU A 31 -0.72 -8.19 -6.82
N THR A 32 0.36 -8.37 -6.07
CA THR A 32 0.49 -9.44 -5.07
C THR A 32 -0.57 -9.32 -3.98
N TYR A 33 -0.79 -8.11 -3.47
CA TYR A 33 -1.78 -7.85 -2.42
C TYR A 33 -3.22 -7.94 -2.94
N LEU A 34 -3.51 -7.41 -4.13
CA LEU A 34 -4.82 -7.49 -4.76
C LEU A 34 -5.25 -8.95 -5.02
N SER A 35 -4.30 -9.83 -5.24
CA SER A 35 -4.54 -11.26 -5.46
C SER A 35 -4.86 -12.05 -4.18
N ASP A 36 -4.75 -11.44 -2.99
CA ASP A 36 -5.01 -12.14 -1.74
C ASP A 36 -6.51 -12.42 -1.55
N ALA A 37 -6.86 -13.70 -1.49
CA ALA A 37 -8.24 -14.18 -1.31
C ALA A 37 -8.87 -13.80 0.04
N ARG A 38 -8.06 -13.39 1.02
CA ARG A 38 -8.54 -12.96 2.35
C ARG A 38 -9.12 -11.54 2.34
N LEU A 39 -8.81 -10.74 1.31
CA LEU A 39 -9.37 -9.39 1.16
C LEU A 39 -10.80 -9.48 0.61
N SER A 40 -11.72 -8.82 1.30
CA SER A 40 -13.05 -8.49 0.78
C SER A 40 -12.99 -7.55 -0.41
N GLU A 41 -14.09 -7.44 -1.15
CA GLU A 41 -14.21 -6.49 -2.27
C GLU A 41 -13.94 -5.04 -1.83
N PHE A 42 -14.52 -4.63 -0.68
CA PHE A 42 -14.28 -3.32 -0.10
C PHE A 42 -12.78 -3.07 0.18
N GLU A 43 -12.09 -4.03 0.79
CA GLU A 43 -10.66 -3.88 1.07
C GLU A 43 -9.81 -3.83 -0.20
N ARG A 44 -10.22 -4.52 -1.27
CA ARG A 44 -9.54 -4.45 -2.58
C ARG A 44 -9.72 -3.08 -3.23
N GLU A 45 -10.91 -2.48 -3.13
CA GLU A 45 -11.17 -1.13 -3.62
C GLU A 45 -10.33 -0.10 -2.84
N GLU A 46 -10.30 -0.19 -1.51
CA GLU A 46 -9.46 0.68 -0.67
C GLU A 46 -7.97 0.54 -1.03
N LEU A 47 -7.48 -0.68 -1.24
CA LEU A 47 -6.11 -0.94 -1.66
C LEU A 47 -5.80 -0.33 -3.03
N MET A 48 -6.72 -0.41 -3.99
CA MET A 48 -6.61 0.23 -5.29
C MET A 48 -6.52 1.75 -5.17
N TRP A 49 -7.36 2.37 -4.33
CA TRP A 49 -7.33 3.81 -4.10
C TRP A 49 -6.01 4.28 -3.49
N VAL A 50 -5.47 3.52 -2.54
CA VAL A 50 -4.15 3.79 -1.95
C VAL A 50 -3.06 3.71 -3.01
N TYR A 51 -3.03 2.63 -3.80
CA TYR A 51 -2.06 2.46 -4.88
C TYR A 51 -2.10 3.64 -5.87
N MET A 52 -3.29 4.03 -6.35
CA MET A 52 -3.44 5.18 -7.26
C MET A 52 -2.94 6.47 -6.63
N SER A 53 -3.26 6.70 -5.35
CA SER A 53 -2.85 7.92 -4.63
C SER A 53 -1.32 8.00 -4.49
N LEU A 54 -0.66 6.87 -4.22
CA LEU A 54 0.81 6.79 -4.13
C LEU A 54 1.50 7.02 -5.47
N GLN A 55 0.92 6.53 -6.58
CA GLN A 55 1.44 6.76 -7.94
C GLN A 55 1.31 8.22 -8.39
N LEU A 56 0.27 8.94 -7.93
CA LEU A 56 0.01 10.33 -8.26
C LEU A 56 0.75 11.32 -7.35
N THR A 57 1.28 10.86 -6.23
CA THR A 57 2.05 11.70 -5.31
C THR A 57 3.50 11.71 -5.77
N PRO A 58 4.05 12.85 -6.25
CA PRO A 58 5.47 12.91 -6.55
C PRO A 58 6.24 12.57 -5.28
N ALA A 59 7.29 11.73 -5.39
CA ALA A 59 8.27 11.60 -4.32
C ALA A 59 8.70 13.02 -3.96
N VAL A 60 8.46 13.43 -2.72
CA VAL A 60 8.78 14.78 -2.27
C VAL A 60 10.25 14.98 -2.59
N ALA A 61 10.54 15.82 -3.58
CA ALA A 61 11.90 16.19 -3.88
C ALA A 61 12.46 16.73 -2.56
N SER A 62 13.47 16.05 -2.04
CA SER A 62 14.29 16.61 -0.98
C SER A 62 14.95 17.84 -1.59
N GLU A 63 14.29 18.99 -1.52
CA GLU A 63 14.93 20.29 -1.68
C GLU A 63 15.90 20.41 -0.51
N GLY A 64 17.09 19.87 -0.73
CA GLY A 64 18.27 20.32 -0.04
C GLY A 64 18.66 21.65 -0.63
N GLU A 65 18.36 22.73 0.09
CA GLU A 65 19.22 23.92 0.20
C GLU A 65 18.99 24.64 1.53
#